data_AF-A0A957VJY4-F1
#
_entry.id   AF-A0A957VJY4-F1
#
_cell.length_a   1.000
_cell.length_b   1.000
_cell.length_c   1.000
_cell.angle_alpha   90.00
_cell.angle_beta   90.00
_cell.angle_gamma   90.00
#
_symmetry.space_group_name_H-M   'P 1'
#
loop_
_entity.id
_entity.type
_entity.pdbx_description
1 polymer ?
#
loop_
_entity_poly.entity_id
_entity_poly.type
_entity_poly.pdbx_seq_one_letter_code
_entity_poly.pdbx_strand_id
1 'polypeptide(L)' 'AQTGDAVDFSGMGSTRKMCPDGDVMDQEAAFLQTLESVDGGIAFGDAWLLTTEGQGALLLVAAE' A
#
# COMPACT_ATOMS: atom_id res chain seq x y z
N ALA A 1 2.99 -23.06 0.87
CA ALA A 1 2.55 -21.65 0.89
C ALA A 1 3.17 -21.00 -0.33
N GLN A 2 2.40 -20.31 -1.17
CA GLN A 2 2.97 -19.55 -2.29
C GLN A 2 3.84 -18.45 -1.67
N THR A 3 5.15 -18.59 -1.82
CA THR A 3 6.13 -17.59 -1.38
C THR A 3 5.91 -16.38 -2.28
N GLY A 4 5.32 -15.31 -1.76
CA GLY A 4 5.22 -14.04 -2.47
C GLY A 4 6.62 -13.52 -2.77
N ASP A 5 6.75 -12.81 -3.88
CA ASP A 5 8.01 -12.13 -4.20
C ASP A 5 8.29 -11.07 -3.13
N ALA A 6 9.56 -10.90 -2.78
CA ALA A 6 9.98 -9.81 -1.90
C ALA A 6 9.73 -8.48 -2.64
N VAL A 7 8.88 -7.64 -2.06
CA VAL A 7 8.54 -6.32 -2.58
C VAL A 7 8.99 -5.30 -1.55
N ASP A 8 9.85 -4.37 -1.97
CA ASP A 8 10.37 -3.30 -1.15
C ASP A 8 10.04 -1.95 -1.80
N PHE A 9 9.48 -1.04 -1.02
CA PHE A 9 9.18 0.32 -1.44
C PHE A 9 10.18 1.29 -0.82
N SER A 10 10.92 2.00 -1.67
CA SER A 10 11.88 3.02 -1.24
C SER A 10 11.63 4.36 -1.92
N GLY A 11 12.02 5.45 -1.24
CA GLY A 11 11.92 6.80 -1.80
C GLY A 11 10.51 7.35 -1.95
N MET A 12 9.57 6.90 -1.12
CA MET A 12 8.19 7.41 -1.14
C MET A 12 8.14 8.90 -0.76
N GLY A 13 7.20 9.62 -1.36
CA GLY A 13 6.98 11.05 -1.12
C GLY A 13 5.54 11.45 -1.37
N SER A 14 5.10 12.53 -0.72
CA SER A 14 3.79 13.14 -0.91
C SER A 14 3.92 14.59 -1.37
N THR A 15 2.95 15.05 -2.16
CA THR A 15 2.86 16.44 -2.61
C THR A 15 2.35 17.38 -1.51
N ARG A 16 1.74 16.83 -0.45
CA ARG A 16 1.05 17.58 0.61
C ARG A 16 -0.01 18.55 0.07
N LYS A 17 -0.62 18.23 -1.07
CA LYS A 17 -1.73 19.02 -1.61
C LYS A 17 -2.92 18.89 -0.67
N MET A 18 -3.46 20.02 -0.22
CA MET A 18 -4.65 20.02 0.61
C MET A 18 -5.86 19.51 -0.19
N CYS A 19 -6.44 18.41 0.26
CA CYS A 19 -7.77 17.96 -0.14
C CYS A 19 -8.76 18.41 0.93
N PRO A 20 -9.63 19.41 0.67
CA PRO A 20 -10.55 19.96 1.67
C PRO A 20 -11.71 19.01 2.02
N ASP A 21 -11.91 17.97 1.20
CA ASP A 21 -13.02 17.03 1.33
C ASP A 21 -12.58 15.76 2.08
N GLY A 22 -13.27 15.48 3.19
CA GLY A 22 -13.19 14.22 3.92
C GLY A 22 -11.82 13.88 4.51
N ASP A 23 -11.59 12.59 4.72
CA ASP A 23 -10.41 12.05 5.41
C ASP A 23 -9.31 11.63 4.41
N VAL A 24 -9.31 12.16 3.18
CA VAL A 24 -8.40 11.76 2.10
C VAL A 24 -6.94 12.02 2.47
N MET A 25 -6.67 13.11 3.17
CA MET A 25 -5.32 13.44 3.65
C MET A 25 -4.81 12.40 4.67
N ASP A 26 -5.67 11.99 5.59
CA ASP A 26 -5.35 10.99 6.59
C ASP A 26 -5.20 9.60 5.95
N GLN A 27 -6.03 9.31 4.94
CA GLN A 27 -5.90 8.10 4.13
C GLN A 27 -4.57 8.06 3.37
N GLU A 28 -4.12 9.17 2.76
CA GLU A 28 -2.81 9.23 2.08
C GLU A 28 -1.68 8.93 3.08
N ALA A 29 -1.71 9.56 4.24
CA ALA A 29 -0.69 9.37 5.27
C ALA A 29 -0.65 7.91 5.78
N ALA A 30 -1.81 7.33 6.09
CA ALA A 30 -1.91 5.95 6.57
C ALA A 30 -1.49 4.93 5.49
N PHE A 31 -1.85 5.20 4.22
CA PHE A 31 -1.44 4.35 3.09
C PHE A 31 0.07 4.35 2.91
N LEU A 32 0.71 5.52 2.87
CA LEU A 32 2.16 5.64 2.74
C LEU A 32 2.89 4.97 3.91
N GLN A 33 2.42 5.17 5.15
CA GLN A 33 2.99 4.51 6.33
C GLN A 33 2.87 2.98 6.25
N THR A 34 1.78 2.46 5.69
CA THR A 34 1.58 1.01 5.53
C THR A 34 2.49 0.44 4.44
N LEU A 35 2.79 1.20 3.38
CA LEU A 35 3.73 0.77 2.35
C LEU A 35 5.17 0.64 2.87
N GLU A 36 5.54 1.40 3.90
CA GLU A 36 6.88 1.32 4.51
C GLU A 36 7.14 -0.01 5.23
N SER A 37 6.09 -0.75 5.60
CA SER A 37 6.18 -2.03 6.30
C SER A 37 5.87 -3.24 5.43
N VAL A 38 5.70 -3.04 4.12
CA VAL A 38 5.49 -4.15 3.19
C VAL A 38 6.76 -4.97 3.10
N ASP A 39 6.63 -6.28 3.27
CA ASP A 39 7.74 -7.24 3.20
C ASP A 39 7.60 -8.24 2.03
N GLY A 40 6.46 -8.22 1.33
CA GLY A 40 6.18 -9.14 0.24
C GLY A 40 4.82 -8.88 -0.41
N GLY A 41 4.56 -9.60 -1.49
CA GLY A 41 3.26 -9.54 -2.14
C GLY A 41 3.03 -10.64 -3.17
N ILE A 42 1.76 -10.78 -3.55
CA ILE A 42 1.31 -11.70 -4.60
C ILE A 42 0.33 -10.95 -5.52
N ALA A 43 0.53 -11.09 -6.82
CA ALA A 43 -0.39 -10.59 -7.84
C ALA A 43 -1.46 -11.62 -8.20
N PHE A 44 -2.71 -11.18 -8.36
CA PHE A 44 -3.87 -11.97 -8.75
C PHE A 44 -4.70 -11.21 -9.80
N GLY A 45 -4.37 -11.40 -11.09
CA GLY A 45 -5.04 -10.65 -12.16
C GLY A 45 -4.84 -9.15 -11.98
N ASP A 46 -5.94 -8.42 -11.78
CA ASP A 46 -5.94 -6.95 -11.59
C ASP A 46 -5.83 -6.51 -10.13
N ALA A 47 -5.59 -7.46 -9.22
CA ALA A 47 -5.43 -7.21 -7.80
C ALA A 47 -4.03 -7.62 -7.29
N TRP A 48 -3.55 -6.94 -6.27
CA TRP A 48 -2.30 -7.23 -5.59
C TRP A 48 -2.56 -7.33 -4.09
N LEU A 49 -2.10 -8.42 -3.48
CA LEU A 49 -2.13 -8.60 -2.04
C LEU A 49 -0.71 -8.38 -1.52
N LEU A 50 -0.51 -7.32 -0.73
CA LEU A 50 0.76 -7.01 -0.07
C LEU A 50 0.71 -7.50 1.38
N THR A 51 1.76 -8.19 1.83
CA THR A 51 1.94 -8.56 3.23
C THR A 51 2.72 -7.48 3.94
N THR A 52 2.32 -7.18 5.18
CA THR A 52 2.95 -6.14 6.00
C THR A 52 3.41 -6.75 7.32
N GLU A 53 4.57 -6.31 7.79
CA GLU A 53 5.14 -6.83 9.03
C GLU A 53 4.28 -6.38 10.22
N GLY A 54 3.52 -7.31 10.80
CA GLY A 54 2.72 -7.08 12.02
C GLY A 54 1.44 -6.24 11.85
N GLN A 55 1.15 -5.72 10.65
CA GLN A 55 0.01 -4.82 10.38
C GLN A 55 -1.11 -5.46 9.54
N GLY A 56 -0.92 -6.69 9.05
CA GLY A 56 -1.91 -7.43 8.27
C GLY A 56 -1.55 -7.50 6.78
N ALA A 57 -2.54 -7.30 5.92
CA ALA A 57 -2.35 -7.33 4.47
C ALA A 57 -3.13 -6.21 3.78
N LEU A 58 -2.56 -5.65 2.73
CA LEU A 58 -3.17 -4.62 1.91
C LEU A 58 -3.63 -5.24 0.57
N LEU A 59 -4.91 -5.11 0.24
CA LEU A 59 -5.43 -5.50 -1.08
C LEU A 59 -5.55 -4.25 -1.96
N LEU A 60 -4.74 -4.19 -3.00
CA LEU A 60 -4.83 -3.19 -4.06
C LEU A 60 -5.63 -3.78 -5.22
N VAL A 61 -6.54 -3.00 -5.79
CA VAL A 61 -7.29 -3.38 -6.98
C VAL A 61 -7.13 -2.25 -7.99
N ALA A 62 -6.83 -2.57 -9.24
CA ALA A 62 -6.81 -1.57 -10.29
C ALA A 62 -8.21 -0.95 -10.42
N ALA A 63 -8.29 0.37 -10.27
CA ALA A 63 -9.52 1.11 -10.55
C ALA A 63 -9.60 1.38 -12.05
N GLU A 64 -10.75 1.05 -12.65
CA GLU A 64 -11.08 1.28 -14.07
C GLU A 64 -11.33 2.76 -14.40
#